data_AF-A0A4U3A3V1-F1
#
_entry.id   AF-A0A4U3A3V1-F1
#
_cell.length_a   1.000
_cell.length_b   1.000
_cell.length_c   1.000
_cell.angle_alpha   90.00
_cell.angle_beta   90.00
_cell.angle_gamma   90.00
#
_symmetry.space_group_name_H-M   'P 1'
#
loop_
_entity.id
_entity.type
_entity.pdbx_description
1 polymer ?
#
loop_
_entity_poly.entity_id
_entity_poly.type
_entity_poly.pdbx_seq_one_letter_code
_entity_poly.pdbx_strand_id
1 'polypeptide(L)' 'MILKNKRMLKIGICVGILGLSLTSLEAFKGGPLQVEAKEKTGQVKHKHQATYKEFSQLEKKFDARLGVYAIDTGTNQTIS' A
#
# COMPACT_ATOMS: atom_id res chain seq x y z
N MET A 1 33.52 20.64 -24.21
CA MET A 1 33.36 21.52 -23.02
C MET A 1 32.84 20.67 -21.86
N ILE A 2 33.73 20.04 -21.09
CA ILE A 2 33.39 19.07 -20.04
C ILE A 2 33.09 19.81 -18.73
N LEU A 3 31.92 19.53 -18.16
CA LEU A 3 31.23 20.29 -17.12
C LEU A 3 32.12 20.59 -15.89
N LYS A 4 32.48 21.85 -15.67
CA LYS A 4 33.44 22.29 -14.63
C LYS A 4 32.89 22.26 -13.19
N ASN A 5 31.58 22.05 -13.01
CA ASN A 5 30.92 22.18 -11.70
C ASN A 5 30.34 20.86 -11.20
N LYS A 6 31.05 20.20 -10.28
CA LYS A 6 30.68 18.89 -9.69
C LYS A 6 29.29 18.91 -9.04
N ARG A 7 28.83 20.07 -8.54
CA ARG A 7 27.49 20.22 -7.96
C ARG A 7 26.38 20.16 -9.02
N MET A 8 26.60 20.73 -10.19
CA MET A 8 25.63 20.68 -11.29
C MET A 8 25.57 19.31 -11.95
N LEU A 9 26.69 18.58 -11.99
CA LEU A 9 26.70 17.19 -12.45
C LEU A 9 25.81 16.28 -11.57
N LYS A 10 25.90 16.44 -10.24
CA LYS A 10 25.07 15.67 -9.29
C LYS A 10 23.58 15.94 -9.47
N ILE A 11 23.19 17.20 -9.65
CA ILE A 11 21.78 17.58 -9.87
C ILE A 11 21.27 17.01 -11.19
N GLY A 12 22.07 17.10 -12.27
CA GLY A 12 21.70 16.53 -13.57
C GLY A 12 21.47 15.02 -13.52
N ILE A 13 22.30 14.28 -12.78
CA ILE A 13 22.13 12.83 -12.60
C ILE A 13 20.84 12.51 -11.82
N CYS A 14 20.57 13.20 -10.70
CA CYS A 14 19.36 12.95 -9.92
C CYS A 14 18.09 13.24 -10.72
N VAL A 15 18.05 14.35 -11.46
CA VAL A 15 16.88 14.73 -12.28
C VAL A 15 16.69 13.75 -13.44
N GLY A 16 17.78 13.28 -14.06
CA GLY A 16 17.72 12.26 -15.12
C GLY A 16 17.17 10.92 -14.63
N ILE A 17 17.62 10.43 -13.47
CA ILE A 17 17.11 9.18 -12.87
C ILE A 17 15.63 9.32 -12.51
N LEU A 18 15.24 10.44 -11.89
CA LEU A 18 13.85 10.68 -11.51
C LEU A 18 12.92 10.75 -12.74
N GLY A 19 13.37 11.39 -13.81
CA GLY A 19 12.63 11.47 -15.08
C GLY A 19 12.47 10.11 -15.76
N LEU A 20 13.52 9.28 -15.77
CA LEU A 20 13.46 7.93 -16.34
C LEU A 20 12.43 7.04 -15.63
N SER A 21 12.39 7.11 -14.29
CA SER A 21 11.43 6.34 -13.48
C SER A 21 9.97 6.68 -13.77
N LEU A 22 9.65 7.94 -14.08
CA LEU A 22 8.28 8.36 -14.39
C LEU A 22 7.80 7.84 -15.75
N THR A 23 8.70 7.74 -16.74
CA THR A 23 8.36 7.19 -18.07
C THR A 23 8.19 5.66 -18.06
N SER A 24 8.82 4.95 -17.12
CA SER A 24 8.64 3.50 -16.96
C SER A 24 7.28 3.11 -16.35
N LEU A 25 6.55 4.05 -15.77
CA LEU A 25 5.21 3.81 -15.22
C LEU A 25 4.16 3.62 -16.33
N GLU A 26 4.33 4.29 -17.48
CA GLU A 26 3.43 4.15 -18.63
C GLU A 26 3.53 2.75 -19.26
N ALA A 27 4.67 2.06 -19.15
CA ALA A 27 4.84 0.69 -19.63
C ALA A 27 4.21 -0.38 -18.69
N PHE A 28 3.94 -0.03 -17.42
CA PHE A 28 3.29 -0.92 -16.44
C PHE A 28 1.79 -0.63 -16.25
N LYS A 29 1.26 0.44 -16.85
CA LYS A 29 -0.19 0.64 -16.98
C LYS A 29 -0.75 -0.31 -18.04
N GLY A 30 -0.75 -1.61 -17.72
CA GLY A 30 -1.88 -2.45 -18.14
C GLY A 30 -3.16 -1.70 -17.75
N GLY A 31 -4.14 -1.67 -18.67
CA GLY A 31 -5.33 -0.81 -18.59
C GLY A 31 -6.03 -0.83 -17.23
N PRO A 32 -6.91 0.15 -16.94
CA PRO A 32 -7.37 0.46 -15.59
C PRO A 32 -8.12 -0.72 -14.96
N LEU A 33 -7.39 -1.64 -14.32
CA LEU A 33 -7.97 -2.54 -13.34
C LEU A 33 -8.09 -1.73 -12.05
N GLN A 34 -9.03 -0.78 -12.07
CA GLN A 34 -9.53 -0.15 -10.88
C GLN A 34 -10.25 -1.23 -10.06
N VAL A 35 -9.48 -1.96 -9.24
CA VAL A 35 -10.06 -2.59 -8.06
C VAL A 35 -10.22 -1.47 -7.05
N GLU A 36 -11.34 -0.75 -7.18
CA GLU A 36 -11.82 0.19 -6.19
C GLU A 36 -11.97 -0.58 -4.87
N ALA A 37 -11.18 -0.24 -3.86
CA ALA A 37 -11.42 -0.73 -2.52
C ALA A 37 -12.74 -0.12 -2.05
N LYS A 38 -13.85 -0.85 -2.25
CA LYS A 38 -15.14 -0.50 -1.64
C LYS A 38 -15.01 -0.67 -0.14
N GLU A 39 -14.68 0.42 0.57
CA GLU A 39 -14.94 0.49 2.00
C GLU A 39 -16.45 0.35 2.19
N LYS A 40 -16.90 -0.86 2.57
CA LYS A 40 -18.28 -1.06 3.03
C LYS A 40 -18.32 -0.62 4.49
N THR A 41 -18.62 0.65 4.71
CA THR A 41 -19.04 1.20 6.01
C THR A 41 -20.42 0.63 6.41
N GLY A 42 -20.50 -0.70 6.57
CA GLY A 42 -21.60 -1.38 7.23
C GLY A 42 -21.28 -1.45 8.72
N GLN A 43 -22.16 -0.92 9.56
CA GLN A 43 -21.99 -0.85 11.02
C GLN A 43 -21.64 -2.22 11.61
N VAL A 44 -20.35 -2.46 11.92
CA VAL A 44 -19.91 -3.63 12.66
C VAL A 44 -20.26 -3.41 14.13
N LYS A 45 -21.31 -4.08 14.61
CA LYS A 45 -21.69 -4.10 16.03
C LYS A 45 -20.52 -4.64 16.87
N HIS A 46 -19.80 -3.72 17.50
CA HIS A 46 -19.16 -3.82 18.82
C HIS A 46 -18.54 -5.19 19.22
N LYS A 47 -17.45 -5.60 18.56
CA LYS A 47 -16.37 -6.45 19.14
C LYS A 47 -14.96 -6.06 18.65
N HIS A 48 -14.85 -4.86 18.07
CA HIS A 48 -13.71 -4.48 17.23
C HIS A 48 -12.40 -4.29 18.01
N GLN A 49 -12.48 -3.78 19.26
CA GLN A 49 -11.28 -3.35 19.99
C GLN A 49 -10.45 -4.52 20.58
N ALA A 50 -11.10 -5.60 21.01
CA ALA A 50 -10.38 -6.78 21.53
C ALA A 50 -9.66 -7.54 20.42
N THR A 51 -10.38 -7.80 19.31
CA THR A 51 -9.85 -8.54 18.15
C THR A 51 -8.69 -7.80 17.47
N TYR A 52 -8.76 -6.48 17.35
CA TYR A 52 -7.66 -5.68 16.80
C TYR A 52 -6.36 -5.82 17.61
N LYS A 53 -6.46 -5.87 18.94
CA LYS A 53 -5.30 -6.05 19.82
C LYS A 53 -4.63 -7.41 19.59
N GLU A 54 -5.42 -8.45 19.38
CA GLU A 54 -4.93 -9.81 19.09
C GLU A 54 -4.19 -9.87 17.75
N PHE A 55 -4.73 -9.25 16.70
CA PHE A 55 -4.05 -9.18 15.40
C PHE A 55 -2.74 -8.39 15.48
N SER A 56 -2.71 -7.25 16.17
CA SER A 56 -1.47 -6.47 16.36
C SER A 56 -0.39 -7.25 17.14
N GLN A 57 -0.78 -8.14 18.06
CA GLN A 57 0.18 -9.02 18.74
C GLN A 57 0.77 -10.07 17.79
N LEU A 58 -0.01 -10.61 16.87
CA LEU A 58 0.47 -11.55 15.86
C LEU A 58 1.43 -10.88 14.88
N GLU A 59 1.11 -9.68 14.41
CA GLU A 59 2.01 -8.90 13.54
C GLU A 59 3.40 -8.71 14.17
N LYS A 60 3.43 -8.32 15.45
CA LYS A 60 4.68 -8.14 16.21
C LYS A 60 5.41 -9.46 16.43
N LYS A 61 4.69 -10.55 16.71
CA LYS A 61 5.28 -11.86 16.98
C LYS A 61 6.00 -12.44 15.78
N PHE A 62 5.45 -12.21 14.58
CA PHE A 62 5.96 -12.81 13.34
C PHE A 62 6.71 -11.82 12.45
N ASP A 63 6.91 -10.58 12.91
CA ASP A 63 7.50 -9.48 12.12
C ASP A 63 6.88 -9.38 10.72
N ALA A 64 5.55 -9.39 10.69
CA ALA A 64 4.75 -9.44 9.47
C ALA A 64 3.55 -8.50 9.55
N ARG A 65 2.97 -8.17 8.39
CA ARG A 65 1.71 -7.44 8.28
C ARG A 65 0.56 -8.40 8.03
N LEU A 66 -0.56 -8.23 8.73
CA LEU A 66 -1.69 -9.15 8.67
C LEU A 66 -2.93 -8.46 8.09
N GLY A 67 -3.43 -8.98 6.97
CA GLY A 67 -4.75 -8.64 6.44
C GLY A 67 -5.76 -9.72 6.84
N VAL A 68 -6.82 -9.35 7.56
CA VAL A 68 -7.87 -10.28 8.00
C VAL A 68 -9.20 -9.87 7.37
N TYR A 69 -9.90 -10.86 6.83
CA TYR A 69 -11.31 -10.71 6.45
C TYR A 69 -11.99 -12.06 6.62
N ALA A 70 -13.02 -12.10 7.44
CA ALA A 70 -13.87 -13.26 7.60
C ALA A 70 -15.33 -12.82 7.59
N ILE A 71 -16.18 -13.63 6.95
CA ILE A 71 -17.63 -13.48 6.95
C ILE A 71 -18.27 -14.80 7.37
N ASP A 72 -19.10 -14.76 8.41
CA ASP A 72 -19.99 -15.86 8.74
C ASP A 72 -21.19 -15.78 7.77
N THR A 73 -21.32 -16.76 6.88
CA THR A 73 -22.38 -16.79 5.87
C THR A 73 -23.77 -17.11 6.44
N GLY A 74 -23.86 -17.60 7.68
CA GLY A 74 -25.13 -17.83 8.37
C GLY A 74 -25.69 -16.57 9.04
N THR A 75 -24.81 -15.67 9.48
CA THR A 75 -25.20 -14.45 10.23
C THR A 75 -24.85 -13.14 9.51
N ASN A 76 -24.10 -13.21 8.41
CA ASN A 76 -23.45 -12.08 7.74
C ASN A 76 -22.55 -11.25 8.67
N GLN A 77 -22.12 -11.81 9.81
CA GLN A 77 -21.18 -11.14 10.69
C GLN A 77 -19.79 -11.11 10.05
N THR A 78 -19.13 -9.96 10.15
CA THR A 78 -17.78 -9.76 9.60
C THR A 78 -16.77 -9.45 10.70
N ILE A 79 -15.55 -9.91 10.48
CA ILE A 79 -14.35 -9.51 11.22
C ILE A 79 -13.30 -9.08 10.20
N SER A 80 -12.70 -7.92 10.46
CA SER A 80 -11.63 -7.31 9.67
C SER A 80 -10.70 -6.52 10.57
#